data_AF-A0A2W1AGA4-F1
#
_entry.id   AF-A0A2W1AGA4-F1
#
_cell.length_a   1.000
_cell.length_b   1.000
_cell.length_c   1.000
_cell.angle_alpha   90.00
_cell.angle_beta   90.00
_cell.angle_gamma   90.00
#
_symmetry.space_group_name_H-M   'P 1'
#
loop_
_entity.id
_entity.type
_entity.pdbx_description
1 polymer ?
#
loop_
_entity_poly.entity_id
_entity_poly.type
_entity_poly.pdbx_seq_one_letter_code
_entity_poly.pdbx_strand_id
1 'polypeptide(L)'
;MTEATNSIDRLKTRLVFRNIDHIQEHLEAMQRDPHGLEYRPWKLEVDNIWKKIFSDINEMSEEAQKMVLDSMKEIWVSYITHYGAVES
;
A
#
# COMPACT_ATOMS: atom_id res chain seq x y z
N MET A 1 28.58 -3.50 8.09
CA MET A 1 27.45 -2.61 7.70
C MET A 1 26.18 -3.31 8.17
N THR A 2 25.78 -3.04 9.40
CA THR A 2 25.50 -4.13 10.35
C THR A 2 24.47 -3.66 11.39
N GLU A 3 23.44 -4.45 11.61
CA GLU A 3 22.31 -4.31 12.56
C GLU A 3 21.29 -3.16 12.37
N ALA A 4 21.71 -1.90 12.28
CA ALA A 4 20.75 -0.77 12.28
C ALA A 4 19.82 -0.77 11.06
N THR A 5 20.36 -0.95 9.85
CA THR A 5 19.59 -1.05 8.60
C THR A 5 18.59 -2.21 8.65
N ASN A 6 18.99 -3.36 9.19
CA ASN A 6 18.12 -4.53 9.34
C ASN A 6 16.95 -4.25 10.32
N SER A 7 17.20 -3.53 11.43
CA SER A 7 16.12 -3.17 12.37
C SER A 7 15.08 -2.22 11.76
N ILE A 8 15.53 -1.24 10.97
CA ILE A 8 14.67 -0.29 10.25
C ILE A 8 13.87 -1.04 9.17
N ASP A 9 14.53 -1.90 8.40
CA ASP A 9 13.88 -2.71 7.36
C ASP A 9 12.80 -3.62 7.97
N ARG A 10 13.06 -4.24 9.11
CA ARG A 10 12.06 -5.08 9.81
C ARG A 10 10.88 -4.26 10.32
N LEU A 11 11.12 -3.07 10.85
CA LEU A 11 10.04 -2.17 11.27
C LEU A 11 9.18 -1.73 10.09
N LYS A 12 9.82 -1.28 9.01
CA LYS A 12 9.12 -0.80 7.80
C LYS A 12 8.40 -1.91 7.07
N THR A 13 9.00 -3.09 6.96
CA THR A 13 8.31 -4.30 6.45
C THR A 13 7.01 -4.54 7.21
N ARG A 14 7.02 -4.46 8.54
CA ARG A 14 5.80 -4.63 9.36
C ARG A 14 4.77 -3.53 9.11
N LEU A 15 5.21 -2.27 8.99
CA LEU A 15 4.32 -1.14 8.71
C LEU A 15 3.68 -1.27 7.33
N VAL A 16 4.47 -1.65 6.32
CA VAL A 16 3.97 -1.90 4.96
C VAL A 16 2.93 -3.00 4.96
N PHE A 17 3.20 -4.15 5.57
CA PHE A 17 2.21 -5.25 5.61
C PHE A 17 0.93 -4.87 6.35
N ARG A 18 1.03 -4.18 7.48
CA ARG A 18 -0.15 -3.67 8.18
C ARG A 18 -0.98 -2.72 7.31
N ASN A 19 -0.32 -1.83 6.57
CA ASN A 19 -1.00 -0.90 5.67
C ASN A 19 -1.63 -1.62 4.47
N ILE A 20 -1.01 -2.70 3.99
CA ILE A 20 -1.59 -3.57 2.95
C ILE A 20 -2.84 -4.26 3.45
N ASP A 21 -2.83 -4.83 4.66
CA ASP A 21 -4.01 -5.45 5.28
C ASP A 21 -5.15 -4.43 5.39
N HIS A 22 -4.83 -3.20 5.84
CA HIS A 22 -5.81 -2.12 5.92
C HIS A 22 -6.40 -1.74 4.55
N ILE A 23 -5.59 -1.71 3.50
CA ILE A 23 -6.08 -1.48 2.13
C ILE A 23 -7.04 -2.59 1.71
N GLN A 24 -6.74 -3.85 2.02
CA GLN A 24 -7.64 -4.96 1.69
C GLN A 24 -9.01 -4.79 2.37
N GLU A 25 -9.04 -4.43 3.65
CA GLU A 25 -10.29 -4.12 4.37
C GLU A 25 -11.07 -2.98 3.69
N HIS A 26 -10.39 -1.90 3.31
CA HIS A 26 -10.99 -0.79 2.59
C HIS A 26 -11.55 -1.20 1.22
N LEU A 27 -10.86 -2.08 0.48
CA LEU A 27 -11.31 -2.57 -0.82
C LEU A 27 -12.58 -3.44 -0.68
N GLU A 28 -12.61 -4.32 0.31
CA GLU A 28 -13.80 -5.14 0.61
C GLU A 28 -15.01 -4.31 1.01
N ALA A 29 -14.79 -3.23 1.78
CA ALA A 29 -15.85 -2.31 2.18
C ALA A 29 -16.42 -1.54 0.97
N MET A 30 -15.55 -0.99 0.10
CA MET A 30 -15.98 -0.18 -1.05
C MET A 30 -16.63 -1.01 -2.16
N GLN A 31 -16.28 -2.29 -2.33
CA GLN A 31 -16.99 -3.18 -3.25
C GLN A 31 -18.51 -3.27 -2.96
N ARG A 32 -18.94 -2.94 -1.74
CA ARG A 32 -20.35 -2.95 -1.35
C ARG A 32 -21.09 -1.65 -1.70
N ASP A 33 -20.40 -0.54 -1.96
CA ASP A 33 -21.00 0.75 -2.34
C ASP A 33 -20.10 1.61 -3.27
N PRO A 34 -19.79 1.13 -4.50
CA PRO A 34 -18.83 1.77 -5.40
C PRO A 34 -19.29 3.11 -6.00
N HIS A 35 -20.57 3.47 -5.86
CA HIS A 35 -21.15 4.74 -6.32
C HIS A 35 -21.65 5.61 -5.18
N GLY A 36 -21.34 5.25 -3.94
CA GLY A 36 -21.66 6.03 -2.76
C GLY A 36 -20.97 7.38 -2.75
N LEU A 37 -21.53 8.32 -2.00
CA LEU A 37 -20.93 9.65 -1.77
C LEU A 37 -19.53 9.54 -1.14
N GLU A 38 -19.24 8.41 -0.50
CA GLU A 38 -17.99 8.07 0.17
C GLU A 38 -16.86 7.63 -0.79
N TYR A 39 -17.14 7.41 -2.09
CA TYR A 39 -16.11 6.96 -3.04
C TYR A 39 -14.90 7.91 -3.10
N ARG A 40 -15.14 9.22 -3.18
CA ARG A 40 -14.06 10.22 -3.27
C ARG A 40 -13.22 10.30 -1.98
N PRO A 41 -13.82 10.46 -0.78
CA PRO A 41 -13.08 10.40 0.48
C PRO A 41 -12.28 9.10 0.65
N TRP A 42 -12.90 7.96 0.38
CA TRP A 42 -12.26 6.64 0.46
C TRP A 42 -11.07 6.54 -0.50
N LYS A 43 -11.23 6.94 -1.76
CA LYS A 43 -10.15 6.87 -2.76
C LYS A 43 -8.96 7.70 -2.30
N LEU A 44 -9.20 8.90 -1.77
CA LEU A 44 -8.15 9.76 -1.23
C LEU A 44 -7.41 9.10 -0.05
N GLU A 45 -8.15 8.45 0.85
CA GLU A 45 -7.57 7.71 1.97
C GLU A 45 -6.68 6.55 1.49
N VAL A 46 -7.19 5.70 0.62
CA VAL A 46 -6.44 4.56 0.06
C VAL A 46 -5.20 5.04 -0.73
N ASP A 47 -5.33 6.09 -1.53
CA ASP A 47 -4.20 6.70 -2.25
C ASP A 47 -3.12 7.24 -1.28
N ASN A 48 -3.51 7.81 -0.15
CA ASN A 48 -2.57 8.27 0.87
C ASN A 48 -1.86 7.12 1.58
N ILE A 49 -2.56 6.01 1.84
CA ILE A 49 -1.93 4.80 2.41
C ILE A 49 -0.91 4.23 1.42
N TRP A 50 -1.24 4.15 0.12
CA TRP A 50 -0.30 3.72 -0.91
C TRP A 50 0.93 4.61 -0.97
N LYS A 51 0.77 5.94 -0.96
CA LYS A 51 1.90 6.89 -0.90
C LYS A 51 2.79 6.62 0.31
N LYS A 52 2.20 6.33 1.47
CA LYS A 52 2.95 6.01 2.68
C LYS A 52 3.72 4.69 2.55
N ILE A 53 3.10 3.65 2.00
CA ILE A 53 3.76 2.37 1.71
C ILE A 53 4.99 2.58 0.82
N PHE A 54 4.85 3.28 -0.31
CA PHE A 54 5.99 3.52 -1.21
C PHE A 54 7.06 4.39 -0.58
N SER A 55 6.70 5.38 0.24
CA SER A 55 7.66 6.17 1.01
C SER A 55 8.47 5.29 1.97
N ASP A 56 7.81 4.39 2.70
CA ASP A 56 8.48 3.49 3.63
C ASP A 56 9.40 2.51 2.89
N ILE A 57 8.96 1.95 1.75
CA ILE A 57 9.77 1.08 0.89
C ILE A 57 11.03 1.81 0.38
N ASN A 58 10.91 3.04 -0.12
CA ASN A 58 12.05 3.79 -0.66
C ASN A 58 13.18 4.03 0.35
N GLU A 59 12.86 4.00 1.64
CA GLU A 59 13.84 4.18 2.70
C GLU A 59 14.40 2.86 3.27
N MET A 60 14.06 1.71 2.67
CA MET A 60 14.56 0.38 3.04
C MET A 60 15.80 -0.02 2.20
N SER A 61 16.52 -1.06 2.61
CA SER A 61 17.57 -1.68 1.78
C SER A 61 17.01 -2.28 0.48
N GLU A 62 17.85 -2.39 -0.56
CA GLU A 62 17.43 -2.95 -1.86
C GLU A 62 16.88 -4.37 -1.76
N GLU A 63 17.45 -5.22 -0.91
CA GLU A 63 16.98 -6.58 -0.69
C GLU A 63 15.58 -6.58 -0.09
N ALA A 64 15.33 -5.72 0.90
CA ALA A 64 14.05 -5.62 1.56
C ALA A 64 13.00 -4.96 0.65
N GLN A 65 13.39 -3.96 -0.15
CA GLN A 65 12.55 -3.38 -1.20
C GLN A 65 12.06 -4.44 -2.18
N LYS A 66 12.97 -5.25 -2.74
CA LYS A 66 12.62 -6.32 -3.70
C LYS A 66 11.62 -7.31 -3.11
N MET A 67 11.85 -7.77 -1.88
CA MET A 67 10.96 -8.70 -1.18
C MET A 67 9.56 -8.11 -0.97
N VAL A 68 9.47 -6.87 -0.47
CA VAL A 68 8.19 -6.23 -0.16
C VAL A 68 7.41 -5.89 -1.43
N LEU A 69 8.09 -5.37 -2.45
CA LEU A 69 7.47 -5.05 -3.75
C LEU A 69 6.89 -6.31 -4.41
N ASP A 70 7.60 -7.44 -4.35
CA ASP A 70 7.11 -8.71 -4.88
C ASP A 70 5.85 -9.18 -4.12
N SER A 71 5.88 -9.07 -2.79
CA SER A 71 4.78 -9.50 -1.92
C SER A 71 3.50 -8.68 -2.10
N MET A 72 3.61 -7.38 -2.38
CA MET A 72 2.44 -6.48 -2.51
C MET A 72 1.96 -6.28 -3.95
N LYS A 73 2.69 -6.81 -4.94
CA LYS A 73 2.51 -6.53 -6.37
C LYS A 73 1.08 -6.78 -6.83
N GLU A 74 0.50 -7.93 -6.50
CA GLU A 74 -0.83 -8.32 -6.97
C GLU A 74 -1.92 -7.36 -6.46
N ILE A 75 -1.83 -6.96 -5.19
CA ILE A 75 -2.79 -6.04 -4.54
C ILE A 75 -2.68 -4.65 -5.17
N TRP A 76 -1.46 -4.15 -5.37
CA TRP A 76 -1.22 -2.87 -6.03
C TRP A 76 -1.75 -2.86 -7.48
N VAL A 77 -1.43 -3.90 -8.27
CA VAL A 77 -1.90 -4.01 -9.65
C VAL A 77 -3.42 -4.06 -9.70
N SER A 78 -4.04 -4.88 -8.86
CA SER A 78 -5.51 -4.93 -8.75
C SER A 78 -6.09 -3.55 -8.42
N TYR A 79 -5.54 -2.86 -7.42
CA TYR A 79 -6.00 -1.54 -7.03
C TYR A 79 -5.91 -0.53 -8.20
N ILE A 80 -4.74 -0.42 -8.84
CA ILE A 80 -4.53 0.58 -9.88
C ILE A 80 -5.34 0.27 -11.14
N THR A 81 -5.58 -1.01 -11.46
CA THR A 81 -6.45 -1.40 -12.58
C THR A 81 -7.90 -0.98 -12.37
N HIS A 82 -8.44 -1.12 -11.15
CA HIS A 82 -9.85 -0.83 -10.87
C HIS A 82 -10.11 0.63 -10.49
N TYR A 83 -9.15 1.28 -9.84
CA TYR A 83 -9.32 2.60 -9.21
C TYR A 83 -8.29 3.65 -9.65
N GLY A 84 -7.27 3.26 -10.43
CA GLY A 84 -6.22 4.16 -10.91
C GLY A 84 -6.62 4.98 -12.13
N ALA A 85 -7.64 4.56 -12.88
CA ALA A 85 -8.11 5.21 -14.10
C ALA A 85 -9.04 6.43 -13.86
N VAL A 86 -9.24 6.85 -12.61
CA VAL A 86 -10.12 7.97 -12.25
C VAL A 86 -9.28 9.20 -11.89
N GLU A 87 -8.54 9.73 -12.86
CA GLU A 87 -8.23 11.17 -13.01
C GLU A 87 -7.79 11.43 -14.46
N SER A 88 -8.75 11.83 -15.30
CA SER A 88 -8.54 12.70 -16.46
C SER A 88 -9.82 13.49 -16.73
#